data_AF-A0A4Y8WYK6-F1
#
_entry.id   AF-A0A4Y8WYK6-F1
#
_cell.length_a   1.000
_cell.length_b   1.000
_cell.length_c   1.000
_cell.angle_alpha   90.00
_cell.angle_beta   90.00
_cell.angle_gamma   90.00
#
_symmetry.space_group_name_H-M   'P 1'
#
loop_
_entity.id
_entity.type
_entity.pdbx_description
1 polymer ?
#
loop_
_entity_poly.entity_id
_entity_poly.type
_entity_poly.pdbx_seq_one_letter_code
_entity_poly.pdbx_strand_id
1 'polypeptide(L)' 'MPQNHDLDAQLAEAETYLIHVLTEAVPPQDPTNFEITAAARDFYEQHGTYDVQGAGAEAAEELLARHRRPVR' A
#
# COMPACT_ATOMS: atom_id res chain seq x y z
N MET A 1 -12.96 -10.59 21.07
CA MET A 1 -12.97 -9.43 20.16
C MET A 1 -12.40 -9.91 18.82
N PRO A 2 -13.23 -10.23 17.82
CA PRO A 2 -12.76 -10.71 16.50
C PRO A 2 -12.27 -9.60 15.55
N GLN A 3 -12.59 -8.34 15.84
CA GLN A 3 -12.41 -7.19 14.93
C GLN A 3 -10.95 -6.90 14.53
N ASN A 4 -9.96 -7.30 15.34
CA ASN A 4 -8.56 -6.99 15.04
C ASN A 4 -7.97 -7.90 13.95
N HIS A 5 -8.33 -9.18 13.91
CA HIS A 5 -7.80 -10.11 12.91
C HIS A 5 -8.25 -9.75 11.49
N ASP A 6 -9.47 -9.24 11.33
CA ASP A 6 -9.99 -8.82 10.03
C ASP A 6 -9.24 -7.59 9.50
N LEU A 7 -8.82 -6.68 10.39
CA LEU A 7 -8.02 -5.50 10.02
C LEU A 7 -6.57 -5.87 9.68
N ASP A 8 -5.97 -6.79 10.43
CA ASP A 8 -4.62 -7.27 10.14
C ASP A 8 -4.57 -8.02 8.79
N ALA A 9 -5.60 -8.80 8.48
CA ALA A 9 -5.72 -9.48 7.18
C ALA A 9 -5.89 -8.47 6.03
N GLN A 10 -6.78 -7.49 6.19
CA GLN A 10 -6.99 -6.43 5.20
C GLN A 10 -5.74 -5.58 4.96
N LEU A 11 -4.97 -5.28 6.02
CA LEU A 11 -3.69 -4.59 5.91
C LEU A 11 -2.70 -5.42 5.08
N ALA A 12 -2.56 -6.72 5.36
CA ALA A 12 -1.67 -7.60 4.62
C ALA A 12 -2.06 -7.73 3.13
N GLU A 13 -3.36 -7.75 2.82
CA GLU A 13 -3.85 -7.72 1.44
C GLU A 13 -3.49 -6.40 0.73
N ALA A 14 -3.67 -5.26 1.40
CA ALA A 14 -3.27 -3.95 0.87
C ALA A 14 -1.76 -3.88 0.62
N GLU A 15 -0.94 -4.33 1.57
CA GLU A 15 0.52 -4.37 1.41
C GLU A 15 0.94 -5.24 0.23
N THR A 16 0.30 -6.40 0.06
CA THR A 16 0.54 -7.30 -1.06
C THR A 16 0.20 -6.64 -2.40
N TYR A 17 -0.94 -5.95 -2.47
CA TYR A 17 -1.34 -5.22 -3.68
C TYR A 17 -0.38 -4.08 -4.01
N LEU A 18 0.05 -3.30 -3.00
CA LEU A 18 1.03 -2.24 -3.19
C LEU A 18 2.37 -2.77 -3.71
N ILE A 19 2.85 -3.90 -3.18
CA ILE A 19 4.05 -4.57 -3.70
C ILE A 19 3.83 -5.02 -5.15
N HIS A 20 2.65 -5.58 -5.45
CA HIS A 20 2.33 -6.03 -6.80
C HIS A 20 2.40 -4.88 -7.82
N VAL A 21 1.81 -3.72 -7.50
CA VAL A 21 1.88 -2.50 -8.33
C VAL A 21 3.33 -2.09 -8.60
N LEU A 22 4.20 -2.11 -7.59
CA LEU A 22 5.63 -1.79 -7.78
C LEU A 22 6.35 -2.80 -8.68
N THR A 23 6.01 -4.08 -8.59
CA THR A 23 6.60 -5.13 -9.43
C THR A 23 6.12 -5.10 -10.88
N GLU A 24 4.88 -4.65 -11.11
CA GLU A 24 4.30 -4.52 -12.45
C GLU A 24 4.65 -3.17 -13.11
N ALA A 25 5.10 -2.18 -12.35
CA ALA A 25 5.56 -0.90 -12.87
C ALA A 25 6.70 -1.08 -13.90
N VAL A 26 6.81 -0.17 -14.86
CA VAL A 26 7.84 -0.19 -15.90
C VAL A 26 8.66 1.10 -15.85
N PRO A 27 9.93 1.08 -15.39
CA PRO A 27 10.66 -0.10 -14.88
C PRO A 27 10.20 -0.56 -13.49
N PRO A 28 10.36 -1.86 -13.15
CA PRO A 28 9.99 -2.39 -11.85
C PRO A 28 10.68 -1.62 -10.72
N GLN A 29 9.91 -1.27 -9.70
CA GLN A 29 10.42 -0.56 -8.53
C GLN A 29 10.70 -1.55 -7.40
N ASP A 30 11.79 -1.36 -6.67
CA ASP A 30 12.11 -2.17 -5.50
C ASP A 30 11.24 -1.74 -4.31
N PRO A 31 10.38 -2.62 -3.74
CA PRO A 31 9.50 -2.31 -2.62
C PRO A 31 10.25 -1.90 -1.34
N THR A 32 11.54 -2.27 -1.20
CA THR A 32 12.36 -1.85 -0.07
C THR A 32 12.65 -0.35 -0.05
N ASN A 33 12.48 0.34 -1.19
CA ASN A 33 12.59 1.79 -1.29
C ASN A 33 11.32 2.53 -0.83
N PHE A 34 10.30 1.82 -0.34
CA PHE A 34 9.02 2.41 0.04
C PHE A 34 8.64 1.99 1.46
N GLU A 35 7.82 2.81 2.12
CA GLU A 35 7.19 2.46 3.40
C GLU A 35 5.80 1.88 3.16
N ILE A 36 5.73 0.63 2.67
CA ILE A 36 4.48 -0.04 2.25
C ILE A 36 3.42 -0.07 3.35
N THR A 37 3.80 -0.46 4.58
CA THR A 37 2.88 -0.47 5.73
C THR A 37 2.38 0.93 6.08
N ALA A 38 3.23 1.95 5.95
CA ALA A 38 2.83 3.34 6.23
C ALA A 38 1.86 3.84 5.15
N ALA A 39 2.11 3.51 3.88
CA ALA A 39 1.21 3.79 2.76
C ALA A 39 -0.17 3.16 2.97
N ALA A 40 -0.23 1.86 3.27
CA ALA A 40 -1.50 1.18 3.48
C ALA A 40 -2.29 1.80 4.66
N ARG A 41 -1.61 2.19 5.74
CA ARG A 41 -2.23 2.86 6.89
C ARG A 41 -2.73 4.27 6.56
N ASP A 42 -1.95 5.06 5.84
CA ASP A 42 -2.34 6.40 5.38
C ASP A 42 -3.59 6.34 4.49
N PHE A 43 -3.67 5.33 3.59
CA PHE A 43 -4.86 5.08 2.79
C PHE A 43 -6.09 4.76 3.65
N TYR A 44 -5.94 3.91 4.67
CA TYR A 44 -7.01 3.62 5.61
C TYR A 44 -7.44 4.86 6.40
N GLU A 45 -6.51 5.73 6.81
CA GLU A 45 -6.83 6.99 7.49
C GLU A 45 -7.61 7.97 6.59
N GLN A 46 -7.35 7.95 5.28
CA GLN A 46 -8.02 8.83 4.30
C GLN A 46 -9.38 8.27 3.82
N HIS A 47 -9.50 6.96 3.64
CA HIS A 47 -10.66 6.32 3.00
C HIS A 47 -11.50 5.45 3.95
N GLY A 48 -10.99 5.12 5.14
CA GLY A 48 -11.64 4.22 6.10
C GLY A 48 -11.64 2.74 5.68
N THR A 49 -10.86 2.36 4.67
CA THR A 49 -10.74 0.99 4.15
C THR A 49 -9.31 0.72 3.68
N TYR A 50 -8.88 -0.54 3.70
CA TYR A 50 -7.63 -1.00 3.12
C TYR A 50 -7.77 -1.46 1.65
N ASP A 51 -8.95 -1.28 1.04
CA ASP A 51 -9.22 -1.66 -0.35
C ASP A 51 -8.54 -0.71 -1.37
N VAL A 52 -7.21 -0.76 -1.41
CA VAL A 52 -6.39 -0.02 -2.38
C VAL A 52 -6.63 -0.55 -3.79
N GLN A 53 -6.89 -1.85 -3.94
CA GLN A 53 -7.20 -2.47 -5.23
C GLN A 53 -8.47 -1.89 -5.85
N GLY A 54 -9.51 -1.68 -5.03
CA GLY A 54 -10.75 -1.02 -5.46
C GLY A 54 -10.56 0.44 -5.89
N ALA A 55 -9.57 1.15 -5.32
CA ALA A 55 -9.20 2.51 -5.73
C ALA A 55 -8.40 2.56 -7.05
N GLY A 56 -7.74 1.45 -7.40
CA GLY A 56 -7.03 1.27 -8.67
C GLY A 56 -5.53 1.57 -8.61
N ALA A 57 -4.82 1.15 -9.66
CA ALA A 57 -3.36 1.23 -9.74
C ALA A 57 -2.82 2.66 -9.68
N GLU A 58 -3.49 3.64 -10.30
CA GLU A 58 -3.05 5.05 -10.27
C GLU A 58 -3.05 5.62 -8.85
N ALA A 59 -4.09 5.34 -8.06
CA ALA A 59 -4.17 5.74 -6.66
C ALA A 59 -3.09 5.05 -5.81
N ALA A 60 -2.83 3.77 -6.08
CA ALA A 60 -1.76 3.02 -5.42
C ALA A 60 -0.37 3.60 -5.74
N GLU A 61 -0.11 3.95 -6.99
CA GLU A 61 1.15 4.56 -7.43
C GLU A 61 1.36 5.95 -6.79
N GLU A 62 0.32 6.78 -6.75
CA GLU A 62 0.38 8.10 -6.11
C GLU A 62 0.66 7.95 -4.60
N LEU A 63 -0.03 7.03 -3.93
CA LEU A 63 0.18 6.71 -2.53
C LEU A 63 1.62 6.24 -2.29
N LEU A 64 2.13 5.32 -3.11
CA LEU A 64 3.51 4.84 -3.03
C LEU A 64 4.53 5.96 -3.25
N ALA A 65 4.28 6.87 -4.19
CA ALA A 65 5.16 8.01 -4.44
C ALA A 65 5.32 8.92 -3.22
N ARG A 66 4.24 9.13 -2.44
CA ARG A 66 4.25 9.90 -1.18
C ARG A 66 5.04 9.21 -0.08
N HIS A 67 5.05 7.88 -0.06
CA HIS A 67 5.72 7.04 0.94
C HIS A 67 7.07 6.47 0.46
N ARG A 68 7.69 7.09 -0.54
CA ARG A 68 9.04 6.73 -0.97
C ARG A 68 10.06 7.06 0.12
N ARG A 69 10.86 6.09 0.52
CA ARG A 69 11.94 6.30 1.50
C ARG A 69 12.97 7.27 0.91
N PRO A 70 13.39 8.29 1.66
CA PRO A 70 14.50 9.12 1.23
C PRO A 70 15.76 8.27 1.18
N VAL A 71 16.43 8.24 0.03
CA VAL A 71 17.78 7.66 -0.07
C VAL A 71 18.70 8.49 0.82
N ARG A 72 19.14 7.91 1.93
CA ARG A 72 20.09 8.53 2.87
C ARG A 72 21.52 8.26 2.45
#